data_AF-A0A506Y6I3-F1
#
_entry.id   AF-A0A506Y6I3-F1
#
_cell.length_a   1.000
_cell.length_b   1.000
_cell.length_c   1.000
_cell.angle_alpha   90.00
_cell.angle_beta   90.00
_cell.angle_gamma   90.00
#
_symmetry.space_group_name_H-M   'P 1'
#
loop_
_entity.id
_entity.type
_entity.pdbx_description
1 polymer ?
#
loop_
_entity_poly.entity_id
_entity_poly.type
_entity_poly.pdbx_seq_one_letter_code
_entity_poly.pdbx_strand_id
1 'polypeptide(L)'
;MAALILAIGSLVAPAVLFLFFPLLAVAAAAAIVAILLAVSAARRGRRGPIIVWSIVLASVALVVNSVVFGVVFWQATASWRVNGVQVYTDGGESYTAEYQIGEHGGTETWHRDWAAHWLTKQPGGSLTLTAEPGHEGEPLQCRVLIEGREVANESSTSGSVTCRYD
;
A
#
# COMPACT_ATOMS: atom_id res chain seq x y z
N MET A 1 7.63 -9.51 26.51
CA MET A 1 8.34 -8.23 26.42
C MET A 1 8.74 -7.85 24.99
N ALA A 2 9.37 -8.74 24.21
CA ALA A 2 9.77 -8.44 22.82
C ALA A 2 8.61 -7.99 21.89
N ALA A 3 7.43 -8.61 22.01
CA ALA A 3 6.25 -8.24 21.21
C ALA A 3 5.72 -6.82 21.52
N LEU A 4 5.82 -6.37 22.77
CA LEU A 4 5.39 -5.02 23.18
C LEU A 4 6.36 -3.95 22.66
N ILE A 5 7.67 -4.24 22.67
CA ILE A 5 8.71 -3.33 22.16
C ILE A 5 8.60 -3.18 20.63
N LEU A 6 8.30 -4.28 19.92
CA LEU A 6 8.05 -4.25 18.47
C LEU A 6 6.77 -3.49 18.11
N ALA A 7 5.70 -3.64 18.90
CA ALA A 7 4.44 -2.91 18.70
C ALA A 7 4.58 -1.40 18.98
N ILE A 8 5.35 -1.01 20.00
CA ILE A 8 5.64 0.41 20.28
C ILE A 8 6.59 0.98 19.20
N GLY A 9 7.59 0.19 18.77
CA GLY A 9 8.49 0.58 17.68
C GLY A 9 7.77 0.81 16.35
N SER A 10 6.79 -0.04 15.99
CA SER A 10 6.02 0.11 14.75
C SER A 10 5.05 1.29 14.79
N LEU A 11 4.58 1.70 15.97
CA LEU A 11 3.70 2.85 16.13
C LEU A 11 4.47 4.19 16.11
N VAL A 12 5.69 4.20 16.67
CA VAL A 12 6.50 5.43 16.83
C VAL A 12 7.37 5.72 15.60
N ALA A 13 7.87 4.69 14.90
CA ALA A 13 8.74 4.86 13.74
C ALA A 13 8.13 5.69 12.60
N PRO A 14 6.85 5.53 12.22
CA PRO A 14 6.24 6.34 11.17
C PRO A 14 6.09 7.82 11.58
N ALA A 15 5.70 8.08 12.82
CA ALA A 15 5.54 9.44 13.35
C ALA A 15 6.87 10.19 13.43
N VAL A 16 7.92 9.48 13.86
CA VAL A 16 9.31 9.96 13.87
C VAL A 16 9.77 10.27 12.44
N LEU A 17 9.59 9.33 11.49
CA LEU A 17 9.97 9.54 10.09
C LEU A 17 9.26 10.74 9.43
N PHE A 18 7.98 10.96 9.74
CA PHE A 18 7.20 12.08 9.20
C PHE A 18 7.69 13.43 9.74
N LEU A 19 8.11 13.49 11.01
CA LEU A 19 8.74 14.65 11.63
C LEU A 19 10.13 14.94 11.04
N PHE A 20 10.89 13.91 10.66
CA PHE A 20 12.23 14.04 10.10
C PHE A 20 12.26 14.26 8.58
N PHE A 21 11.18 13.97 7.85
CA PHE A 21 11.11 14.17 6.40
C PHE A 21 11.37 15.62 5.95
N PRO A 22 10.75 16.67 6.53
CA PRO A 22 11.09 18.05 6.20
C PRO A 22 12.51 18.42 6.64
N LEU A 23 13.00 17.87 7.76
CA LEU A 23 14.37 18.07 8.23
C LEU A 23 15.41 17.45 7.28
N LEU A 24 15.15 16.29 6.70
CA LEU A 24 16.01 15.63 5.71
C LEU A 24 16.07 16.42 4.40
N ALA A 25 14.94 16.97 3.95
CA ALA A 25 14.88 17.84 2.78
C ALA A 25 15.64 19.16 3.00
N VAL A 26 15.48 19.78 4.17
CA VAL A 26 16.22 21.00 4.54
C VAL A 26 17.72 20.71 4.69
N ALA A 27 18.09 19.57 5.26
CA ALA A 27 19.49 19.15 5.36
C ALA A 27 20.11 18.85 3.99
N ALA A 28 19.37 18.23 3.07
CA ALA A 28 19.81 18.02 1.69
C ALA A 28 20.06 19.35 0.97
N ALA A 29 19.11 20.29 1.08
CA ALA A 29 19.24 21.62 0.50
C ALA A 29 20.45 22.39 1.07
N ALA A 30 20.64 22.35 2.38
CA ALA A 30 21.78 22.98 3.05
C ALA A 30 23.12 22.37 2.60
N ALA A 31 23.20 21.04 2.46
CA ALA A 31 24.39 20.36 1.98
C ALA A 31 24.71 20.73 0.52
N ILE A 32 23.70 20.79 -0.36
CA ILE A 32 23.88 21.22 -1.75
C ILE A 32 24.38 22.67 -1.81
N VAL A 33 23.78 23.58 -1.03
CA VAL A 33 24.23 24.99 -0.97
C VAL A 33 25.67 25.09 -0.46
N ALA A 34 26.04 24.32 0.56
CA ALA A 34 27.41 24.29 1.08
C ALA A 34 28.41 23.79 0.02
N ILE A 35 28.07 22.77 -0.78
CA ILE A 35 28.90 22.28 -1.89
C ILE A 35 29.05 23.36 -2.95
N LEU A 36 27.96 24.02 -3.36
CA LEU A 36 28.01 25.09 -4.36
C LEU A 36 28.87 26.27 -3.89
N LEU A 37 28.76 26.66 -2.62
CA LEU A 37 29.58 27.69 -2.01
C LEU A 37 31.07 27.28 -1.97
N ALA A 38 31.39 26.05 -1.57
CA ALA A 38 32.75 25.53 -1.56
C ALA A 38 33.37 25.48 -2.97
N VAL A 39 32.62 25.03 -3.98
CA VAL A 39 33.05 25.02 -5.39
C VAL A 39 33.25 26.45 -5.90
N SER A 40 32.36 27.38 -5.57
CA SER A 40 32.49 28.79 -5.96
C SER A 40 33.74 29.44 -5.34
N ALA A 41 34.07 29.12 -4.09
CA ALA A 41 35.26 29.61 -3.39
C ALA A 41 36.54 29.01 -3.97
N ALA A 42 36.53 27.72 -4.32
CA ALA A 42 37.65 27.05 -4.98
C ALA A 42 37.93 27.62 -6.37
N ARG A 43 36.88 27.93 -7.16
CA ARG A 43 37.01 28.59 -8.48
C ARG A 43 37.62 29.98 -8.40
N ARG A 44 37.46 30.69 -7.28
CA ARG A 44 38.10 32.00 -7.02
C ARG A 44 39.56 31.91 -6.55
N GLY A 45 40.20 30.73 -6.62
CA GLY A 45 41.63 30.58 -6.35
C GLY A 45 42.00 30.41 -4.87
N ARG A 46 41.02 30.37 -3.96
CA ARG A 46 41.28 29.95 -2.57
C ARG A 46 41.43 28.43 -2.56
N ARG A 47 42.67 27.94 -2.43
CA ARG A 47 42.99 26.54 -2.20
C ARG A 47 43.56 26.40 -0.80
N GLY A 48 42.77 25.86 0.12
CA GLY A 48 43.18 25.60 1.49
C GLY A 48 42.61 24.27 1.98
N PRO A 49 43.27 23.60 2.95
CA PRO A 49 42.85 22.28 3.45
C PRO A 49 41.43 22.27 4.02
N ILE A 50 40.96 23.42 4.54
CA ILE A 50 39.60 23.62 5.05
C ILE A 50 38.53 23.42 3.95
N ILE A 51 38.85 23.79 2.70
CA ILE A 51 37.93 23.64 1.56
C ILE A 51 37.84 22.16 1.15
N VAL A 52 38.93 21.41 1.24
CA VAL A 52 38.92 19.96 0.97
C VAL A 52 38.11 19.22 2.02
N TRP A 53 38.32 19.52 3.31
CA TRP A 53 37.57 18.89 4.40
C TRP A 53 36.06 19.20 4.34
N SER A 54 35.68 20.42 3.99
CA SER A 54 34.26 20.79 3.83
C SER A 54 33.59 20.05 2.66
N ILE A 55 34.30 19.86 1.54
CA ILE A 55 33.80 19.05 0.42
C ILE A 55 33.63 17.58 0.84
N VAL A 56 34.59 17.02 1.56
CA VAL A 56 34.51 15.62 2.05
C VAL A 56 33.32 15.46 3.00
N LEU A 57 33.18 16.33 3.99
CA LEU A 57 32.05 16.31 4.93
C LEU A 57 30.71 16.46 4.23
N ALA A 58 30.58 17.40 3.28
CA ALA A 58 29.35 17.59 2.54
C ALA A 58 29.02 16.40 1.64
N SER A 59 30.03 15.76 1.04
CA SER A 59 29.84 14.55 0.24
C SER A 59 29.36 13.37 1.10
N VAL A 60 29.97 13.16 2.27
CA VAL A 60 29.55 12.13 3.22
C VAL A 60 28.12 12.38 3.68
N ALA A 61 27.78 13.61 4.03
CA ALA A 61 26.42 13.98 4.44
C ALA A 61 25.40 13.70 3.33
N LEU A 62 25.74 13.99 2.07
CA LEU A 62 24.87 13.76 0.93
C LEU A 62 24.65 12.26 0.65
N VAL A 63 25.70 11.44 0.76
CA VAL A 63 25.58 9.97 0.63
C VAL A 63 24.69 9.41 1.73
N VAL A 64 24.91 9.80 2.99
CA VAL A 64 24.08 9.33 4.12
C VAL A 64 22.63 9.73 3.92
N ASN A 65 22.36 10.99 3.55
CA ASN A 65 21.00 11.47 3.32
C ASN A 65 20.32 10.73 2.15
N SER A 66 21.05 10.49 1.06
CA SER A 66 20.53 9.71 -0.07
C SER A 66 20.18 8.27 0.30
N VAL A 67 20.99 7.62 1.15
CA VAL A 67 20.71 6.26 1.63
C VAL A 67 19.46 6.24 2.52
N VAL A 68 19.35 7.18 3.47
CA VAL A 68 18.17 7.30 4.34
C VAL A 68 16.92 7.56 3.51
N PHE A 69 16.98 8.50 2.55
CA PHE A 69 15.86 8.78 1.66
C PHE A 69 15.48 7.55 0.83
N GLY A 70 16.46 6.82 0.28
CA GLY A 70 16.22 5.60 -0.47
C GLY A 70 15.50 4.53 0.35
N VAL A 71 15.89 4.32 1.60
CA VAL A 71 15.24 3.35 2.51
C VAL A 71 13.80 3.79 2.84
N VAL A 72 13.59 5.07 3.17
CA VAL A 72 12.25 5.59 3.49
C VAL A 72 11.33 5.51 2.27
N PHE A 73 11.83 5.91 1.10
CA PHE A 73 11.10 5.83 -0.16
C PHE A 73 10.76 4.37 -0.51
N TRP A 74 11.70 3.45 -0.34
CA TRP A 74 11.47 2.02 -0.55
C TRP A 74 10.41 1.47 0.41
N GLN A 75 10.46 1.81 1.70
CA GLN A 75 9.44 1.36 2.66
C GLN A 75 8.06 1.94 2.36
N ALA A 76 7.99 3.24 2.00
CA ALA A 76 6.74 3.88 1.61
C ALA A 76 6.14 3.23 0.35
N THR A 77 6.94 2.96 -0.67
CA THR A 77 6.48 2.32 -1.91
C THR A 77 6.16 0.82 -1.72
N ALA A 78 6.89 0.10 -0.87
CA ALA A 78 6.56 -1.27 -0.51
C ALA A 78 5.20 -1.37 0.22
N SER A 79 4.83 -0.35 1.00
CA SER A 79 3.53 -0.27 1.66
C SER A 79 2.36 0.08 0.72
N TRP A 80 2.64 0.41 -0.55
CA TRP A 80 1.64 0.74 -1.57
C TRP A 80 1.28 -0.43 -2.47
N ARG A 81 1.55 -1.67 -2.05
CA ARG A 81 1.00 -2.84 -2.74
C ARG A 81 -0.52 -2.83 -2.60
N VAL A 82 -1.16 -2.27 -3.61
CA VAL A 82 -2.61 -2.30 -3.80
C VAL A 82 -2.87 -3.53 -4.64
N ASN A 83 -3.67 -4.44 -4.11
CA ASN A 83 -4.11 -5.62 -4.83
C ASN A 83 -5.42 -5.29 -5.55
N GLY A 84 -5.48 -5.60 -6.84
CA GLY A 84 -6.70 -5.61 -7.62
C GLY A 84 -7.51 -6.87 -7.33
N VAL A 85 -8.62 -6.71 -6.61
CA VAL A 85 -9.60 -7.77 -6.34
C VAL A 85 -10.72 -7.65 -7.36
N GLN A 86 -10.99 -8.73 -8.09
CA GLN A 86 -12.12 -8.83 -9.01
C GLN A 86 -13.03 -9.93 -8.49
N VAL A 87 -14.30 -9.60 -8.33
CA VAL A 87 -15.31 -10.58 -7.94
C VAL A 87 -16.25 -10.76 -9.10
N TYR A 88 -16.50 -12.01 -9.43
CA TYR A 88 -17.50 -12.42 -10.41
C TYR A 88 -18.54 -13.27 -9.71
N THR A 89 -19.77 -13.06 -10.10
CA THR A 89 -20.89 -13.87 -9.67
C THR A 89 -21.59 -14.39 -10.92
N ASP A 90 -21.82 -15.69 -10.93
CA ASP A 90 -22.47 -16.37 -12.04
C ASP A 90 -23.71 -17.09 -11.48
N GLY A 91 -24.84 -17.00 -12.19
CA GLY A 91 -26.08 -17.67 -11.82
C GLY A 91 -27.02 -16.85 -10.94
N GLY A 92 -28.25 -17.35 -10.78
CA GLY A 92 -29.36 -16.64 -10.13
C GLY A 92 -29.99 -15.57 -11.03
N GLU A 93 -31.32 -15.50 -11.10
CA GLU A 93 -32.02 -14.37 -11.74
C GLU A 93 -31.96 -13.12 -10.87
N SER A 94 -32.10 -13.27 -9.54
CA SER A 94 -32.03 -12.16 -8.58
C SER A 94 -31.40 -12.60 -7.26
N TYR A 95 -30.46 -11.82 -6.76
CA TYR A 95 -29.76 -12.07 -5.51
C TYR A 95 -29.22 -10.80 -4.88
N THR A 96 -29.09 -10.83 -3.56
CA THR A 96 -28.41 -9.80 -2.77
C THR A 96 -27.01 -10.29 -2.44
N ALA A 97 -25.98 -9.49 -2.71
CA ALA A 97 -24.67 -9.74 -2.11
C ALA A 97 -24.30 -8.73 -1.05
N GLU A 98 -23.80 -9.29 0.03
CA GLU A 98 -23.13 -8.60 1.11
C GLU A 98 -21.63 -8.80 0.94
N TYR A 99 -20.87 -7.71 0.82
CA TYR A 99 -19.43 -7.78 0.63
C TYR A 99 -18.69 -6.95 1.68
N GLN A 100 -17.52 -7.44 2.05
CA GLN A 100 -16.54 -6.76 2.87
C GLN A 100 -15.16 -7.01 2.25
N ILE A 101 -14.70 -6.08 1.43
CA ILE A 101 -13.44 -6.16 0.66
C ILE A 101 -12.54 -5.02 1.12
N GLY A 102 -11.63 -5.34 2.05
CA GLY A 102 -10.85 -4.35 2.75
C GLY A 102 -11.71 -3.33 3.52
N GLU A 103 -11.53 -2.05 3.20
CA GLU A 103 -12.32 -0.95 3.79
C GLU A 103 -13.67 -0.74 3.09
N HIS A 104 -13.92 -1.40 1.96
CA HIS A 104 -15.17 -1.30 1.23
C HIS A 104 -16.13 -2.38 1.73
N GLY A 105 -17.22 -1.96 2.38
CA GLY A 105 -18.30 -2.84 2.81
C GLY A 105 -19.64 -2.32 2.29
N GLY A 106 -20.55 -3.23 1.95
CA GLY A 106 -21.86 -2.87 1.46
C GLY A 106 -22.77 -4.05 1.20
N THR A 107 -24.04 -3.73 0.93
CA THR A 107 -25.05 -4.68 0.50
C THR A 107 -25.69 -4.12 -0.76
N GLU A 108 -25.65 -4.87 -1.84
CA GLU A 108 -26.26 -4.51 -3.11
C GLU A 108 -27.09 -5.69 -3.64
N THR A 109 -28.16 -5.36 -4.35
CA THR A 109 -29.03 -6.32 -5.00
C THR A 109 -28.78 -6.24 -6.51
N TRP A 110 -28.52 -7.38 -7.13
CA TRP A 110 -28.31 -7.47 -8.57
C TRP A 110 -29.30 -8.42 -9.22
N HIS A 111 -29.46 -8.22 -10.52
CA HIS A 111 -30.27 -9.07 -11.36
C HIS A 111 -29.35 -9.65 -12.43
N ARG A 112 -29.11 -10.97 -12.38
CA ARG A 112 -28.15 -11.73 -13.19
C ARG A 112 -26.67 -11.42 -12.88
N ASP A 113 -25.78 -12.23 -13.46
CA ASP A 113 -24.31 -12.16 -13.44
C ASP A 113 -23.76 -10.74 -13.26
N TRP A 114 -22.88 -10.54 -12.27
CA TRP A 114 -22.19 -9.28 -12.07
C TRP A 114 -20.69 -9.47 -11.88
N ALA A 115 -19.97 -8.38 -12.14
CA ALA A 115 -18.56 -8.29 -11.86
C ALA A 115 -18.25 -6.93 -11.28
N ALA A 116 -17.47 -6.88 -10.21
CA ALA A 116 -16.93 -5.64 -9.73
C ALA A 116 -15.47 -5.78 -9.34
N HIS A 117 -14.82 -4.62 -9.32
CA HIS A 117 -13.39 -4.51 -9.14
C HIS A 117 -13.09 -3.51 -8.03
N TRP A 118 -12.26 -3.93 -7.08
CA TRP A 118 -11.79 -3.09 -6.00
C TRP A 118 -10.27 -3.10 -5.94
N LEU A 119 -9.74 -1.97 -5.47
CA LEU A 119 -8.34 -1.78 -5.17
C LEU A 119 -8.20 -1.73 -3.65
N THR A 120 -7.62 -2.78 -3.05
CA THR A 120 -7.47 -2.87 -1.59
C THR A 120 -6.03 -3.15 -1.18
N LYS A 121 -5.64 -2.61 -0.01
CA LYS A 121 -4.36 -2.93 0.65
C LYS A 121 -4.48 -4.05 1.68
N GLN A 122 -5.71 -4.41 2.04
CA GLN A 122 -5.97 -5.42 3.04
C GLN A 122 -5.89 -6.82 2.41
N PRO A 123 -5.33 -7.81 3.12
CA PRO A 123 -5.06 -9.13 2.57
C PRO A 123 -6.34 -9.95 2.37
N GLY A 124 -7.41 -9.67 3.13
CA GLY A 124 -8.60 -10.50 3.13
C GLY A 124 -9.90 -9.78 2.81
N GLY A 125 -10.93 -10.57 2.55
CA GLY A 125 -12.29 -10.13 2.32
C GLY A 125 -13.28 -11.28 2.20
N SER A 126 -14.56 -10.94 2.27
CA SER A 126 -15.66 -11.89 2.11
C SER A 126 -16.75 -11.34 1.22
N LEU A 127 -17.37 -12.22 0.44
CA LEU A 127 -18.57 -11.96 -0.34
C LEU A 127 -19.58 -13.05 -0.02
N THR A 128 -20.78 -12.68 0.40
CA THR A 128 -21.90 -13.59 0.58
C THR A 128 -22.99 -13.25 -0.42
N LEU A 129 -23.35 -14.18 -1.30
CA LEU A 129 -24.53 -14.10 -2.15
C LEU A 129 -25.70 -14.77 -1.45
N THR A 130 -26.87 -14.17 -1.53
CA THR A 130 -28.13 -14.72 -1.03
C THR A 130 -29.19 -14.54 -2.10
N ALA A 131 -29.77 -15.65 -2.57
CA ALA A 131 -30.89 -15.64 -3.50
C ALA A 131 -32.08 -14.90 -2.88
N GLU A 132 -32.80 -14.15 -3.70
CA GLU A 132 -34.04 -13.53 -3.25
C GLU A 132 -35.15 -14.58 -3.03
N PRO A 133 -36.16 -14.28 -2.21
CA PRO A 133 -37.29 -15.18 -1.99
C PRO A 133 -37.95 -15.60 -3.31
N GLY A 134 -38.12 -16.91 -3.51
CA GLY A 134 -38.63 -17.50 -4.76
C GLY A 134 -37.56 -18.01 -5.72
N HIS A 135 -36.27 -17.71 -5.48
CA HIS A 135 -35.13 -18.15 -6.28
C HIS A 135 -34.15 -19.06 -5.49
N GLU A 136 -34.56 -19.60 -4.34
CA GLU A 136 -33.66 -20.34 -3.42
C GLU A 136 -33.08 -21.63 -4.02
N GLY A 137 -33.72 -22.18 -5.06
CA GLY A 137 -33.26 -23.39 -5.75
C GLY A 137 -32.26 -23.13 -6.89
N GLU A 138 -31.96 -21.87 -7.19
CA GLU A 138 -31.06 -21.52 -8.29
C GLU A 138 -29.59 -21.69 -7.88
N PRO A 139 -28.73 -22.15 -8.80
CA PRO A 139 -27.30 -22.22 -8.54
C PRO A 139 -26.73 -20.79 -8.48
N LEU A 140 -26.05 -20.49 -7.38
CA LEU A 140 -25.24 -19.30 -7.20
C LEU A 140 -23.77 -19.71 -7.21
N GLN A 141 -22.96 -18.99 -7.96
CA GLN A 141 -21.51 -19.14 -7.97
C GLN A 141 -20.87 -17.79 -7.70
N CYS A 142 -19.81 -17.81 -6.90
CA CYS A 142 -18.98 -16.66 -6.63
C CYS A 142 -17.51 -17.03 -6.89
N ARG A 143 -16.78 -16.10 -7.50
CA ARG A 143 -15.37 -16.27 -7.84
C ARG A 143 -14.60 -14.99 -7.52
N VAL A 144 -13.46 -15.13 -6.86
CA VAL A 144 -12.59 -14.02 -6.49
C VAL A 144 -11.25 -14.18 -7.17
N LEU A 145 -10.81 -13.16 -7.90
CA LEU A 145 -9.50 -13.08 -8.51
C LEU A 145 -8.70 -11.95 -7.86
N ILE A 146 -7.44 -12.23 -7.51
CA ILE A 146 -6.47 -11.24 -7.06
C ILE A 146 -5.37 -11.15 -8.10
N GLU A 147 -5.14 -9.96 -8.66
CA GLU A 147 -4.15 -9.74 -9.72
C GLU A 147 -4.36 -10.70 -10.91
N GLY A 148 -5.62 -10.99 -11.25
CA GLY A 148 -6.00 -11.90 -12.32
C GLY A 148 -5.81 -13.39 -12.01
N ARG A 149 -5.46 -13.77 -10.79
CA ARG A 149 -5.39 -15.16 -10.34
C ARG A 149 -6.61 -15.50 -9.49
N GLU A 150 -7.31 -16.57 -9.83
CA GLU A 150 -8.41 -17.10 -9.02
C GLU A 150 -7.87 -17.59 -7.66
N VAL A 151 -8.41 -17.02 -6.58
CA VAL A 151 -8.04 -17.37 -5.19
C VAL A 151 -9.18 -18.03 -4.43
N ALA A 152 -10.43 -17.81 -4.86
CA ALA A 152 -11.61 -18.45 -4.30
C ALA A 152 -12.64 -18.67 -5.41
N ASN A 153 -13.32 -19.82 -5.37
CA ASN A 153 -14.38 -20.19 -6.29
C ASN A 153 -15.32 -21.15 -5.59
N GLU A 154 -16.49 -20.64 -5.21
CA GLU A 154 -17.47 -21.36 -4.42
C GLU A 154 -18.81 -21.34 -5.16
N SER A 155 -19.53 -22.45 -5.09
CA SER A 155 -20.86 -22.59 -5.70
C SER A 155 -21.82 -23.25 -4.75
N SER A 156 -23.09 -22.83 -4.76
CA SER A 156 -24.15 -23.39 -3.93
C SER A 156 -25.47 -23.43 -4.69
N THR A 157 -26.27 -24.45 -4.40
CA THR A 157 -27.67 -24.57 -4.87
C THR A 157 -28.67 -24.40 -3.72
N SER A 158 -28.22 -23.96 -2.55
CA SER A 158 -29.05 -23.82 -1.35
C SER A 158 -29.56 -22.38 -1.14
N GLY A 159 -29.47 -21.53 -2.15
CA GLY A 159 -29.87 -20.13 -2.09
C GLY A 159 -28.88 -19.20 -1.38
N SER A 160 -27.71 -19.67 -0.96
CA SER A 160 -26.63 -18.79 -0.47
C SER A 160 -25.25 -19.41 -0.66
N VAL A 161 -24.27 -18.59 -1.02
CA VAL A 161 -22.86 -18.96 -1.14
C VAL A 161 -21.98 -17.86 -0.57
N THR A 162 -20.91 -18.22 0.14
CA THR A 162 -19.93 -17.26 0.67
C THR A 162 -18.54 -17.60 0.15
N CYS A 163 -17.91 -16.66 -0.57
CA CYS A 163 -16.48 -16.71 -0.86
C CYS A 163 -15.70 -15.91 0.18
N ARG A 164 -14.56 -16.45 0.59
CA ARG A 164 -13.58 -15.74 1.41
C ARG A 164 -12.20 -15.89 0.81
N TYR A 165 -11.37 -14.89 1.00
CA TYR A 165 -9.96 -14.93 0.66
C TYR A 165 -9.16 -14.26 1.77
N ASP A 166 -7.94 -14.75 1.98
CA ASP A 166 -7.01 -14.35 3.04
C ASP A 166 -5.63 -14.00 2.46
#